data_AF-A0A1A8IXW8-F1
#
_entry.id   AF-A0A1A8IXW8-F1
#
_cell.length_a   1.000
_cell.length_b   1.000
_cell.length_c   1.000
_cell.angle_alpha   90.00
_cell.angle_beta   90.00
_cell.angle_gamma   90.00
#
_symmetry.space_group_name_H-M   'P 1'
#
loop_
_entity.id
_entity.type
_entity.pdbx_description
1 polymer ?
#
loop_
_entity_poly.entity_id
_entity_poly.type
_entity_poly.pdbx_seq_one_letter_code
_entity_poly.pdbx_strand_id
1 'polypeptide(L)'
;KDKKKDKKKKKKEEEDEVDVIEELREVVETYTFPCSRWLARDEEDGEIVVELLTEDNEDLELKSYDVYVYTGTMWGAGTDANVYINIYGETGDTGERWLRKSNHVNKFERGQEDVLSLTA
;
A
#
# COMPACT_ATOMS: atom_id res chain seq x y z
N LYS A 1 -10.67 -65.84 11.21
CA LYS A 1 -10.16 -65.05 10.05
C LYS A 1 -10.27 -63.54 10.29
N ASP A 2 -10.68 -63.17 11.51
CA ASP A 2 -11.30 -61.90 11.82
C ASP A 2 -10.25 -60.85 12.21
N LYS A 3 -9.23 -61.26 12.98
CA LYS A 3 -8.04 -60.44 13.29
C LYS A 3 -7.34 -59.84 12.08
N LYS A 4 -7.32 -60.55 10.94
CA LYS A 4 -6.65 -60.08 9.71
C LYS A 4 -7.50 -59.04 8.98
N LYS A 5 -8.83 -59.11 9.14
CA LYS A 5 -9.80 -58.17 8.57
C LYS A 5 -9.81 -56.87 9.38
N ASP A 6 -9.78 -56.95 10.71
CA ASP A 6 -9.71 -55.79 11.60
C ASP A 6 -8.42 -54.99 11.41
N LYS A 7 -7.28 -55.67 11.26
CA LYS A 7 -5.99 -55.00 11.01
C LYS A 7 -5.95 -54.27 9.67
N LYS A 8 -6.64 -54.79 8.65
CA LYS A 8 -6.77 -54.14 7.34
C LYS A 8 -7.71 -52.94 7.37
N LYS A 9 -8.79 -53.02 8.15
CA LYS A 9 -9.74 -51.91 8.37
C LYS A 9 -9.06 -50.74 9.10
N LYS A 10 -8.32 -51.03 10.16
CA LYS A 10 -7.56 -50.02 10.91
C LYS A 10 -6.50 -49.31 10.06
N LYS A 11 -5.75 -50.07 9.24
CA LYS A 11 -4.74 -49.48 8.34
C LYS A 11 -5.35 -48.56 7.29
N LYS A 12 -6.55 -48.91 6.80
CA LYS A 12 -7.27 -48.09 5.82
C LYS A 12 -7.79 -46.79 6.46
N GLU A 13 -8.32 -46.87 7.68
CA GLU A 13 -8.76 -45.68 8.44
C GLU A 13 -7.59 -44.74 8.76
N GLU A 14 -6.41 -45.28 9.11
CA GLU A 14 -5.19 -44.48 9.30
C GLU A 14 -4.68 -43.85 7.98
N GLU A 15 -4.72 -44.57 6.85
CA GLU A 15 -4.36 -44.01 5.53
C GLU A 15 -5.34 -42.91 5.09
N ASP A 16 -6.64 -43.15 5.21
CA ASP A 16 -7.70 -42.18 4.88
C ASP A 16 -7.59 -40.93 5.80
N GLU A 17 -7.20 -41.07 7.07
CA GLU A 17 -6.99 -39.94 7.99
C GLU A 17 -5.74 -39.11 7.63
N VAL A 18 -4.65 -39.76 7.20
CA VAL A 18 -3.43 -39.08 6.77
C VAL A 18 -3.64 -38.31 5.46
N ASP A 19 -4.36 -38.89 4.49
CA ASP A 19 -4.70 -38.22 3.22
C ASP A 19 -5.59 -36.98 3.47
N VAL A 20 -6.56 -37.07 4.38
CA VAL A 20 -7.42 -35.94 4.78
C VAL A 20 -6.62 -34.83 5.46
N ILE A 21 -5.58 -35.16 6.25
CA ILE A 21 -4.71 -34.18 6.90
C ILE A 21 -3.80 -33.48 5.87
N GLU A 22 -3.34 -34.16 4.82
CA GLU A 22 -2.55 -33.55 3.74
C GLU A 22 -3.39 -32.62 2.84
N GLU A 23 -4.65 -32.97 2.56
CA GLU A 23 -5.58 -32.11 1.81
C GLU A 23 -6.02 -30.86 2.58
N LEU A 24 -5.95 -30.87 3.92
CA LEU A 24 -6.29 -29.74 4.80
C LEU A 24 -5.11 -28.80 5.09
N ARG A 25 -4.01 -28.88 4.35
CA ARG A 25 -3.00 -27.81 4.38
C ARG A 25 -3.65 -26.51 3.93
N GLU A 26 -3.95 -25.62 4.88
CA GLU A 26 -4.32 -24.24 4.60
C GLU A 26 -3.40 -23.70 3.51
N VAL A 27 -4.01 -23.28 2.40
CA VAL A 27 -3.30 -22.52 1.37
C VAL A 27 -3.06 -21.15 1.97
N VAL A 28 -1.94 -21.00 2.69
CA VAL A 28 -1.49 -19.71 3.22
C VAL A 28 -0.88 -18.93 2.06
N GLU A 29 -1.65 -18.03 1.49
CA GLU A 29 -1.15 -17.08 0.51
C GLU A 29 -0.39 -15.97 1.24
N THR A 30 0.88 -15.79 0.90
CA THR A 30 1.76 -14.82 1.56
C THR A 30 2.08 -13.70 0.58
N TYR A 31 1.87 -12.45 0.99
CA TYR A 31 2.18 -11.27 0.20
C TYR A 31 3.30 -10.48 0.88
N THR A 32 4.35 -10.16 0.12
CA THR A 32 5.49 -9.36 0.60
C THR A 32 5.46 -7.98 -0.04
N PHE A 33 5.50 -6.93 0.79
CA PHE A 33 5.54 -5.53 0.37
C PHE A 33 6.87 -4.91 0.78
N PRO A 34 7.89 -4.88 -0.11
CA PRO A 34 9.18 -4.29 0.21
C PRO A 34 9.06 -2.77 0.33
N CYS A 35 9.22 -2.22 1.54
CA CYS A 35 9.13 -0.77 1.77
C CYS A 35 10.45 -0.04 1.48
N SER A 36 11.60 -0.66 1.78
CA SER A 36 12.97 -0.17 1.55
C SER A 36 13.27 1.30 1.95
N ARG A 37 12.44 1.89 2.82
CA ARG A 37 12.44 3.32 3.15
C ARG A 37 11.82 3.56 4.52
N TRP A 38 12.13 4.69 5.15
CA TRP A 38 11.53 5.05 6.42
C TRP A 38 10.13 5.65 6.24
N LEU A 39 9.18 5.27 7.10
CA LEU A 39 7.83 5.86 7.18
C LEU A 39 7.75 6.78 8.40
N ALA A 40 8.66 7.75 8.47
CA ALA A 40 8.82 8.63 9.62
C ALA A 40 8.96 10.08 9.16
N ARG A 41 8.41 11.02 9.95
CA ARG A 41 8.38 12.45 9.60
C ARG A 41 9.75 13.12 9.64
N ASP A 42 10.69 12.52 10.36
CA ASP A 42 12.03 13.00 10.64
C ASP A 42 13.11 12.27 9.83
N GLU A 43 12.73 11.28 9.02
CA GLU A 43 13.64 10.53 8.17
C GLU A 43 13.28 10.69 6.69
N GLU A 44 14.29 10.59 5.83
CA GLU A 44 14.15 10.49 4.37
C GLU A 44 13.19 11.51 3.74
N ASP A 45 12.03 11.07 3.23
CA ASP A 45 11.06 11.91 2.56
C ASP A 45 10.02 12.51 3.51
N GLY A 46 10.06 12.19 4.80
CA GLY A 46 9.12 12.70 5.81
C GLY A 46 7.70 12.15 5.66
N GLU A 47 7.48 11.21 4.73
CA GLU A 47 6.18 10.58 4.51
C GLU A 47 5.96 9.46 5.51
N ILE A 48 4.73 9.37 6.01
CA ILE A 48 4.31 8.31 6.94
C ILE A 48 3.33 7.33 6.28
N VAL A 49 3.02 7.55 4.99
CA VAL A 49 2.11 6.73 4.18
C VAL A 49 2.72 6.56 2.79
N VAL A 50 2.78 5.32 2.30
CA VAL A 50 3.31 4.96 0.99
C VAL A 50 2.41 3.92 0.33
N GLU A 51 2.29 3.96 -0.99
CA GLU A 51 1.77 2.83 -1.77
C GLU A 51 2.92 1.88 -2.13
N LEU A 52 2.78 0.61 -1.74
CA LEU A 52 3.75 -0.44 -2.02
C LEU A 52 3.13 -1.47 -2.94
N LEU A 53 3.92 -1.89 -3.91
CA LEU A 53 3.60 -3.02 -4.77
C LEU A 53 4.07 -4.30 -4.08
N THR A 54 3.36 -5.40 -4.32
CA THR A 54 3.84 -6.71 -3.90
C THR A 54 5.01 -7.12 -4.78
N GLU A 55 5.94 -7.92 -4.24
CA GLU A 55 7.09 -8.42 -5.00
C GLU A 55 6.71 -9.16 -6.30
N ASP A 56 5.56 -9.85 -6.31
CA ASP A 56 5.10 -10.67 -7.43
C ASP A 56 4.15 -9.96 -8.42
N ASN A 57 3.89 -8.65 -8.27
CA ASN A 57 2.99 -7.92 -9.18
C ASN A 57 3.80 -7.08 -10.19
N GLU A 58 4.07 -7.66 -11.37
CA GLU A 58 4.69 -6.95 -12.49
C GLU A 58 3.70 -6.03 -13.25
N ASP A 59 2.39 -6.27 -13.11
CA ASP A 59 1.34 -5.55 -13.84
C ASP A 59 0.94 -4.20 -13.23
N LEU A 60 1.35 -3.94 -11.98
CA LEU A 60 1.06 -2.69 -11.27
C LEU A 60 2.30 -1.78 -11.37
N GLU A 61 2.12 -0.58 -11.90
CA GLU A 61 3.17 0.43 -12.01
C GLU A 61 2.81 1.64 -11.14
N LEU A 62 3.73 2.04 -10.25
CA LEU A 62 3.61 3.29 -9.51
C LEU A 62 3.69 4.46 -10.49
N LYS A 63 2.70 5.33 -10.45
CA LYS A 63 2.63 6.54 -11.27
C LYS A 63 3.18 7.72 -10.48
N SER A 64 3.92 8.57 -11.18
CA SER A 64 4.41 9.84 -10.62
C SER A 64 3.63 11.00 -11.22
N TYR A 65 3.23 11.94 -10.38
CA TYR A 65 2.43 13.10 -10.69
C TYR A 65 3.15 14.36 -10.23
N ASP A 66 3.25 15.34 -11.12
CA ASP A 66 3.63 16.70 -10.75
C ASP A 66 2.36 17.54 -10.55
N VAL A 67 2.17 17.99 -9.32
CA VAL A 67 1.03 18.79 -8.88
C VAL A 67 1.45 20.25 -8.83
N TYR A 68 0.80 21.06 -9.67
CA TYR A 68 0.99 22.51 -9.72
C TYR A 68 -0.16 23.20 -8.99
N VAL A 69 0.16 23.98 -7.96
CA VAL A 69 -0.81 24.72 -7.17
C VAL A 69 -0.59 26.21 -7.36
N TYR A 70 -1.60 26.90 -7.93
CA TYR A 70 -1.58 28.34 -8.14
C TYR A 70 -2.45 29.03 -7.09
N THR A 71 -1.82 29.77 -6.19
CA THR A 71 -2.55 30.54 -5.17
C THR A 71 -2.93 31.91 -5.70
N GLY A 72 -4.20 32.28 -5.51
CA GLY A 72 -4.75 33.54 -6.04
C GLY A 72 -4.02 34.81 -5.53
N THR A 73 -4.21 35.92 -6.23
CA THR A 73 -3.55 37.20 -5.92
C THR A 73 -4.38 38.15 -5.05
N MET A 74 -5.61 37.76 -4.69
CA MET A 74 -6.49 38.56 -3.84
C MET A 74 -5.95 38.66 -2.41
N TRP A 75 -6.32 39.72 -1.71
CA TRP A 75 -5.98 39.87 -0.30
C TRP A 75 -6.58 38.70 0.52
N GLY A 76 -5.75 38.03 1.32
CA GLY A 76 -6.15 36.87 2.11
C GLY A 76 -6.21 35.54 1.35
N ALA A 77 -5.66 35.44 0.13
CA ALA A 77 -5.69 34.20 -0.65
C ALA A 77 -4.68 33.13 -0.21
N GLY A 78 -3.63 33.51 0.54
CA GLY A 78 -2.64 32.56 1.06
C GLY A 78 -3.10 31.83 2.32
N THR A 79 -2.43 30.73 2.67
CA THR A 79 -2.79 29.91 3.84
C THR A 79 -1.59 29.26 4.53
N ASP A 80 -1.64 29.21 5.86
CA ASP A 80 -0.71 28.44 6.71
C ASP A 80 -1.27 27.06 7.11
N ALA A 81 -2.42 26.66 6.56
CA ALA A 81 -3.06 25.39 6.89
C ALA A 81 -2.30 24.19 6.29
N ASN A 82 -2.54 23.00 6.86
CA ASN A 82 -2.08 21.76 6.23
C ASN A 82 -3.00 21.44 5.03
N VAL A 83 -2.42 21.40 3.83
CA VAL A 83 -3.12 21.07 2.58
C VAL A 83 -2.80 19.63 2.17
N TYR A 84 -3.79 18.91 1.63
CA TYR A 84 -3.62 17.58 1.06
C TYR A 84 -4.39 17.45 -0.26
N ILE A 85 -4.04 16.43 -1.04
CA ILE A 85 -4.77 16.01 -2.25
C ILE A 85 -5.14 14.54 -2.13
N ASN A 86 -6.26 14.14 -2.75
CA ASN A 86 -6.58 12.73 -3.02
C ASN A 86 -6.92 12.60 -4.50
N ILE A 87 -6.29 11.64 -5.19
CA ILE A 87 -6.48 11.36 -6.61
C ILE A 87 -7.31 10.08 -6.73
N TYR A 88 -8.44 10.16 -7.41
CA TYR A 88 -9.33 9.02 -7.64
C TYR A 88 -9.14 8.44 -9.04
N GLY A 89 -9.05 7.11 -9.14
CA GLY A 89 -8.98 6.35 -10.38
C GLY A 89 -10.02 5.23 -10.44
N GLU A 90 -10.03 4.48 -11.54
CA GLU A 90 -10.99 3.39 -11.75
C GLU A 90 -10.78 2.21 -10.78
N THR A 91 -9.55 2.01 -10.31
CA THR A 91 -9.13 0.89 -9.47
C THR A 91 -8.93 1.25 -7.99
N GLY A 92 -9.16 2.51 -7.60
CA GLY A 92 -8.94 2.98 -6.24
C GLY A 92 -8.65 4.47 -6.14
N ASP A 93 -8.17 4.91 -4.98
CA ASP A 93 -7.72 6.27 -4.73
C ASP A 93 -6.42 6.29 -3.94
N THR A 94 -5.70 7.40 -4.00
CA THR A 94 -4.36 7.52 -3.41
C THR A 94 -4.40 7.85 -1.91
N GLY A 95 -5.59 7.99 -1.32
CA GLY A 95 -5.76 8.47 0.05
C GLY A 95 -5.33 9.93 0.23
N GLU A 96 -5.21 10.36 1.49
CA GLU A 96 -4.76 11.73 1.80
C GLU A 96 -3.25 11.87 1.60
N ARG A 97 -2.85 12.59 0.55
CA ARG A 97 -1.44 12.91 0.25
C ARG A 97 -1.13 14.34 0.66
N TRP A 98 -0.39 14.50 1.75
CA TRP A 98 -0.10 15.80 2.34
C TRP A 98 0.91 16.58 1.48
N LEU A 99 0.57 17.82 1.15
CA LEU A 99 1.38 18.69 0.30
C LEU A 99 2.46 19.42 1.12
N ARG A 100 3.35 18.66 1.77
CA ARG A 100 4.36 19.19 2.72
C ARG A 100 5.65 19.65 2.06
N LYS A 101 6.00 19.09 0.91
CA LYS A 101 7.26 19.38 0.21
C LYS A 101 6.95 20.02 -1.15
N SER A 102 7.38 21.25 -1.31
CA SER A 102 7.30 21.98 -2.59
C SER A 102 8.65 22.63 -2.88
N ASN A 103 8.75 23.23 -4.06
CA ASN A 103 9.84 24.15 -4.44
C ASN A 103 9.96 25.40 -3.53
N HIS A 104 9.04 25.61 -2.58
CA HIS A 104 9.06 26.72 -1.63
C HIS A 104 9.03 26.26 -0.16
N VAL A 105 9.77 27.00 0.69
CA VAL A 105 9.80 26.76 2.14
C VAL A 105 8.45 27.11 2.77
N ASN A 106 7.95 28.31 2.43
CA ASN A 106 6.60 28.74 2.78
C ASN A 106 5.70 28.55 1.55
N LYS A 107 4.65 27.76 1.72
CA LYS A 107 3.82 27.20 0.65
C LYS A 107 2.49 27.93 0.61
N PHE A 108 1.83 27.91 -0.54
CA PHE A 108 0.47 28.42 -0.69
C PHE A 108 0.37 29.92 -0.33
N GLU A 109 1.40 30.69 -0.67
CA GLU A 109 1.42 32.13 -0.49
C GLU A 109 0.67 32.86 -1.60
N ARG A 110 0.15 34.04 -1.29
CA ARG A 110 -0.62 34.85 -2.25
C ARG A 110 0.20 35.11 -3.54
N GLY A 111 -0.34 34.68 -4.68
CA GLY A 111 0.29 34.85 -5.99
C GLY A 111 1.46 33.88 -6.27
N GLN A 112 1.61 32.84 -5.47
CA GLN A 112 2.66 31.83 -5.61
C GLN A 112 2.20 30.65 -6.46
N GLU A 113 3.18 30.02 -7.12
CA GLU A 113 3.07 28.70 -7.75
C GLU A 113 3.91 27.70 -6.93
N ASP A 114 3.26 26.72 -6.34
CA ASP A 114 3.91 25.59 -5.68
C ASP A 114 3.90 24.36 -6.58
N VAL A 115 5.06 23.74 -6.76
CA VAL A 115 5.24 22.49 -7.50
C VAL A 115 5.59 21.38 -6.51
N LEU A 116 4.82 20.30 -6.55
CA LEU A 116 4.95 19.15 -5.66
C LEU A 116 4.95 17.85 -6.47
N SER A 117 5.77 16.89 -6.07
CA SER A 117 5.81 15.57 -6.70
C SER A 117 5.13 14.54 -5.81
N LEU A 118 4.29 13.70 -6.41
CA LEU A 118 3.51 12.66 -5.74
C LEU A 118 3.67 11.35 -6.49
N THR A 119 3.99 10.28 -5.76
CA THR A 119 4.10 8.93 -6.32
C THR A 119 2.99 8.06 -5.72
N ALA A 120 2.21 7.42 -6.59
CA ALA A 120 1.05 6.61 -6.27
C ALA A 120 0.83 5.49 -7.30
#